data_AF-A0A0V8J3E6-F1
#
_entry.id   AF-A0A0V8J3E6-F1
#
_cell.length_a   1.000
_cell.length_b   1.000
_cell.length_c   1.000
_cell.angle_alpha   90.00
_cell.angle_beta   90.00
_cell.angle_gamma   90.00
#
_symmetry.space_group_name_H-M   'P 1'
#
loop_
_entity.id
_entity.type
_entity.pdbx_description
1 polymer ?
#
loop_
_entity_poly.entity_id
_entity_poly.type
_entity_poly.pdbx_seq_one_letter_code
_entity_poly.pdbx_strand_id
1 'polypeptide(L)'
;MNLRKSASTGSAVVTVLKNGSTVNVYAETNGWAKVKAGGKDGYVSVKYLTDKKSAAPAAPKPTTKYVTVSGGNLNLRKSASTDSAVVSVLKDGSSVGVYSEANGWAKVKASGKDGYVSVKYLTDKKPAAPAPKPVPTPAPVPMPEPAPVPVPKPTPTPEPVSVVKFVTADTLNMRSGPATSYSVVLQLAHDTAVKVLSEENGWAKIAANGKTGYVSSSYLTVKGDPVPLSEYEALYGRALEDMVAMQMKVSPQTDLYKNYINQNAVTVSGTTATVVGDNWNVRNGAGTGFWSLGTVNNGTKLKVLGSVKGTDGKIWYQVAYKTWANASPDDVKYYMDSNNFKTDPVKSYQFIKLSQSASLNADEVNQRILTGKEILQGQAAAFITAGETYHINEIYLISHALLETGNGTSKLATGIQYNGRTVYNMYGIGAVDSDPINKGAQRAFAEGWFTPEAAIIGGAKFISQDYIQAEQDTLYKMRWNPLAASNSGKATHQYATDIGWAVKQTTQMHNLYSLLSSYKIIMEVPVYAQK
;
A
#
# COMPACT_ATOMS: atom_id res chain seq x y z
N MET A 1 48.74 -15.41 20.81
CA MET A 1 48.27 -14.42 21.80
C MET A 1 47.80 -15.15 23.05
N ASN A 2 48.18 -14.71 24.26
CA ASN A 2 47.76 -15.36 25.51
C ASN A 2 46.39 -14.84 25.95
N LEU A 3 45.44 -15.74 26.21
CA LEU A 3 44.20 -15.45 26.94
C LEU A 3 44.51 -15.54 28.43
N ARG A 4 44.31 -14.46 29.19
CA ARG A 4 44.67 -14.36 30.60
C ARG A 4 43.46 -14.25 31.51
N LYS A 5 43.63 -14.61 32.78
CA LYS A 5 42.53 -14.58 33.78
C LYS A 5 42.11 -13.15 34.15
N SER A 6 43.02 -12.17 33.99
CA SER A 6 42.77 -10.74 34.26
C SER A 6 43.52 -9.86 33.24
N ALA A 7 43.14 -8.59 33.14
CA ALA A 7 43.71 -7.57 32.23
C ALA A 7 45.13 -7.12 32.65
N SER A 8 46.08 -8.04 32.68
CA SER A 8 47.48 -7.78 33.05
C SER A 8 48.42 -8.84 32.45
N THR A 9 49.62 -8.42 32.04
CA THR A 9 50.66 -9.32 31.49
C THR A 9 51.22 -10.31 32.53
N GLY A 10 51.06 -10.03 33.82
CA GLY A 10 51.44 -10.93 34.91
C GLY A 10 50.36 -11.93 35.31
N SER A 11 49.15 -11.83 34.77
CA SER A 11 48.03 -12.73 35.12
C SER A 11 48.20 -14.13 34.50
N ALA A 12 47.72 -15.15 35.21
CA ALA A 12 47.76 -16.54 34.77
C ALA A 12 47.18 -16.71 33.35
N VAL A 13 47.89 -17.50 32.53
CA VAL A 13 47.46 -17.82 31.17
C VAL A 13 46.41 -18.93 31.23
N VAL A 14 45.22 -18.64 30.73
CA VAL A 14 44.10 -19.58 30.60
C VAL A 14 44.32 -20.50 29.40
N THR A 15 44.76 -19.93 28.27
CA THR A 15 45.17 -20.66 27.06
C THR A 15 45.95 -19.76 26.10
N VAL A 16 46.53 -20.34 25.05
CA VAL A 16 47.20 -19.61 23.96
C VAL A 16 46.37 -19.71 22.69
N LEU A 17 46.05 -18.56 22.10
CA LEU A 17 45.33 -18.43 20.83
C LEU A 17 46.31 -18.30 19.67
N LYS A 18 46.10 -19.09 18.61
CA LYS A 18 46.89 -19.04 17.36
C LYS A 18 46.54 -17.80 16.54
N ASN A 19 47.43 -17.35 15.66
CA ASN A 19 47.14 -16.26 14.73
C ASN A 19 45.92 -16.60 13.87
N GLY A 20 45.00 -15.65 13.69
CA GLY A 20 43.71 -15.86 13.00
C GLY A 20 42.59 -16.46 13.85
N SER A 21 42.81 -16.74 15.14
CA SER A 21 41.72 -17.20 16.03
C SER A 21 40.65 -16.12 16.22
N THR A 22 39.39 -16.47 16.02
CA THR A 22 38.25 -15.58 16.26
C THR A 22 37.91 -15.52 17.75
N VAL A 23 37.61 -14.32 18.25
CA VAL A 23 37.21 -14.09 19.64
C VAL A 23 35.98 -13.17 19.69
N ASN A 24 35.09 -13.39 20.65
CA ASN A 24 33.98 -12.47 20.91
C ASN A 24 34.42 -11.43 21.93
N VAL A 25 34.43 -10.15 21.57
CA VAL A 25 34.80 -9.04 22.46
C VAL A 25 33.56 -8.50 23.17
N TYR A 26 33.63 -8.39 24.50
CA TYR A 26 32.52 -7.89 25.33
C TYR A 26 32.75 -6.48 25.86
N ALA A 27 34.00 -6.13 26.12
CA ALA A 27 34.39 -4.83 26.65
C ALA A 27 35.87 -4.60 26.38
N GLU A 28 36.25 -3.33 26.20
CA GLU A 28 37.64 -2.89 26.09
C GLU A 28 37.93 -1.85 27.16
N THR A 29 39.05 -2.00 27.85
CA THR A 29 39.48 -1.05 28.87
C THR A 29 41.00 -1.10 29.00
N ASN A 30 41.66 0.06 28.95
CA ASN A 30 43.10 0.22 29.17
C ASN A 30 43.98 -0.75 28.34
N GLY A 31 43.68 -0.90 27.06
CA GLY A 31 44.47 -1.75 26.13
C GLY A 31 44.22 -3.25 26.25
N TRP A 32 43.21 -3.67 27.02
CA TRP A 32 42.76 -5.06 27.15
C TRP A 32 41.31 -5.22 26.72
N ALA A 33 41.04 -6.29 26.01
CA ALA A 33 39.70 -6.75 25.65
C ALA A 33 39.29 -7.93 26.55
N LYS A 34 38.10 -7.86 27.14
CA LYS A 34 37.44 -9.00 27.77
C LYS A 34 36.76 -9.82 26.66
N VAL A 35 37.14 -11.08 26.54
CA VAL A 35 36.72 -11.93 25.42
C VAL A 35 36.28 -13.32 25.84
N LYS A 36 35.53 -14.00 24.97
CA LYS A 36 35.32 -15.45 25.01
C LYS A 36 35.93 -16.09 23.77
N ALA A 37 36.80 -17.06 24.01
CA ALA A 37 37.52 -17.78 22.96
C ALA A 37 37.52 -19.29 23.28
N GLY A 38 37.04 -20.12 22.36
CA GLY A 38 36.96 -21.58 22.58
C GLY A 38 36.19 -21.98 23.84
N GLY A 39 35.10 -21.27 24.14
CA GLY A 39 34.25 -21.51 25.32
C GLY A 39 34.79 -20.97 26.65
N LYS A 40 36.02 -20.43 26.70
CA LYS A 40 36.65 -19.90 27.91
C LYS A 40 36.61 -18.37 27.92
N ASP A 41 36.29 -17.81 29.08
CA ASP A 41 36.32 -16.37 29.33
C ASP A 41 37.71 -15.91 29.79
N GLY A 42 38.16 -14.75 29.33
CA GLY A 42 39.44 -14.17 29.74
C GLY A 42 39.72 -12.81 29.10
N TYR A 43 40.97 -12.36 29.22
CA TYR A 43 41.45 -11.07 28.73
C TYR A 43 42.60 -11.24 27.75
N VAL A 44 42.56 -10.47 26.66
CA VAL A 44 43.60 -10.41 25.65
C VAL A 44 44.00 -8.96 25.39
N SER A 45 45.21 -8.70 24.92
CA SER A 45 45.63 -7.32 24.60
C SER A 45 45.02 -6.90 23.26
N VAL A 46 44.38 -5.73 23.23
CA VAL A 46 43.71 -5.17 22.05
C VAL A 46 44.65 -5.03 20.86
N LYS A 47 45.95 -4.80 21.11
CA LYS A 47 46.99 -4.67 20.07
C LYS A 47 47.18 -5.88 19.16
N TYR A 48 46.61 -7.03 19.53
CA TYR A 48 46.67 -8.27 18.76
C TYR A 48 45.32 -8.65 18.15
N LEU A 49 44.29 -7.80 18.30
CA LEU A 49 43.00 -7.94 17.66
C LEU A 49 43.00 -7.16 16.33
N THR A 50 42.23 -7.66 15.36
CA THR A 50 41.96 -6.96 14.10
C THR A 50 40.45 -6.97 13.89
N ASP A 51 39.88 -5.80 13.58
CA ASP A 51 38.45 -5.63 13.40
C ASP A 51 37.98 -6.23 12.06
N LYS A 52 37.89 -7.57 12.02
CA LYS A 52 37.24 -8.29 10.94
C LYS A 52 35.88 -8.75 11.44
N LYS A 53 34.85 -7.92 11.21
CA LYS A 53 33.45 -8.20 11.56
C LYS A 53 32.95 -9.41 10.76
N SER A 54 33.08 -10.61 11.34
CA SER A 54 32.39 -11.81 10.86
C SER A 54 30.91 -11.67 11.21
N ALA A 55 30.03 -11.91 10.23
CA ALA A 55 28.59 -11.89 10.44
C ALA A 55 28.22 -12.88 11.56
N ALA A 56 27.48 -12.40 12.56
CA ALA A 56 27.06 -13.21 13.70
C ALA A 56 26.26 -14.44 13.22
N PRO A 57 26.41 -15.62 13.86
CA PRO A 57 25.54 -16.75 13.63
C PRO A 57 24.09 -16.30 13.82
N ALA A 58 23.23 -16.59 12.83
CA ALA A 58 21.82 -16.27 12.91
C ALA A 58 21.23 -16.85 14.21
N ALA A 59 20.60 -16.00 15.02
CA ALA A 59 19.88 -16.45 16.20
C ALA A 59 18.90 -17.57 15.82
N PRO A 60 18.75 -18.63 16.63
CA PRO A 60 17.79 -19.69 16.33
C PRO A 60 16.41 -19.05 16.13
N LYS A 61 15.82 -19.30 14.95
CA LYS A 61 14.49 -18.80 14.63
C LYS A 61 13.51 -19.45 15.61
N PRO A 62 12.71 -18.66 16.35
CA PRO A 62 11.74 -19.22 17.28
C PRO A 62 10.68 -20.03 16.52
N THR A 63 10.24 -21.15 17.08
CA THR A 63 9.10 -21.92 16.56
C THR A 63 7.80 -21.35 17.11
N THR A 64 6.74 -21.30 16.31
CA THR A 64 5.44 -20.80 16.78
C THR A 64 4.62 -21.93 17.39
N LYS A 65 4.22 -21.79 18.66
CA LYS A 65 3.25 -22.66 19.35
C LYS A 65 2.03 -21.86 19.79
N TYR A 66 0.96 -22.53 20.20
CA TYR A 66 -0.30 -21.92 20.63
C TYR A 66 -0.61 -22.31 22.08
N VAL A 67 -1.14 -21.35 22.84
CA VAL A 67 -1.60 -21.58 24.22
C VAL A 67 -2.87 -22.41 24.22
N THR A 68 -2.92 -23.45 25.05
CA THR A 68 -4.11 -24.27 25.31
C THR A 68 -4.44 -24.27 26.79
N VAL A 69 -5.56 -23.65 27.19
CA VAL A 69 -6.07 -23.64 28.56
C VAL A 69 -7.58 -23.90 28.57
N SER A 70 -8.03 -24.86 29.38
CA SER A 70 -9.44 -25.23 29.49
C SER A 70 -10.21 -24.28 30.42
N GLY A 71 -10.26 -23.00 30.04
CA GLY A 71 -10.84 -21.92 30.85
C GLY A 71 -9.79 -21.16 31.67
N GLY A 72 -9.85 -19.83 31.64
CA GLY A 72 -8.89 -18.94 32.30
C GLY A 72 -7.79 -18.42 31.37
N ASN A 73 -6.65 -18.03 31.94
CA ASN A 73 -5.51 -17.49 31.20
C ASN A 73 -4.17 -18.10 31.69
N LEU A 74 -3.16 -18.11 30.81
CA LEU A 74 -1.80 -18.53 31.10
C LEU A 74 -0.88 -17.34 31.45
N ASN A 75 -0.20 -17.39 32.59
CA ASN A 75 0.73 -16.33 33.00
C ASN A 75 2.08 -16.44 32.27
N LEU A 76 2.50 -15.35 31.61
CA LEU A 76 3.87 -15.14 31.11
C LEU A 76 4.72 -14.55 32.24
N ARG A 77 5.77 -15.27 32.65
CA ARG A 77 6.57 -14.93 33.84
C ARG A 77 7.96 -14.43 33.51
N LYS A 78 8.56 -13.64 34.40
CA LYS A 78 9.88 -13.03 34.19
C LYS A 78 11.02 -14.07 34.20
N SER A 79 10.83 -15.19 34.88
CA SER A 79 11.76 -16.34 34.93
C SER A 79 10.99 -17.66 34.94
N ALA A 80 11.68 -18.77 34.68
CA ALA A 80 11.15 -20.14 34.64
C ALA A 80 10.77 -20.69 36.04
N SER A 81 9.84 -20.02 36.73
CA SER A 81 9.33 -20.38 38.05
C SER A 81 7.91 -19.84 38.26
N THR A 82 7.06 -20.58 38.97
CA THR A 82 5.69 -20.15 39.33
C THR A 82 5.64 -19.03 40.34
N ASP A 83 6.73 -18.76 41.06
CA ASP A 83 6.83 -17.67 42.04
C ASP A 83 7.36 -16.37 41.41
N SER A 84 7.75 -16.44 40.14
CA SER A 84 8.25 -15.29 39.39
C SER A 84 7.13 -14.33 39.00
N ALA A 85 7.46 -13.03 38.99
CA ALA A 85 6.54 -11.96 38.62
C ALA A 85 5.89 -12.21 37.26
N VAL A 86 4.58 -11.99 37.19
CA VAL A 86 3.79 -12.09 35.95
C VAL A 86 4.01 -10.81 35.15
N VAL A 87 4.50 -10.96 33.92
CA VAL A 87 4.82 -9.86 32.99
C VAL A 87 3.69 -9.65 31.99
N SER A 88 2.91 -10.70 31.72
CA SER A 88 1.68 -10.64 30.92
C SER A 88 0.80 -11.87 31.17
N VAL A 89 -0.41 -11.84 30.63
CA VAL A 89 -1.38 -12.93 30.70
C VAL A 89 -1.80 -13.28 29.26
N LEU A 90 -1.82 -14.58 28.94
CA LEU A 90 -2.07 -15.12 27.60
C LEU A 90 -3.39 -15.89 27.59
N LYS A 91 -4.25 -15.62 26.62
CA LYS A 91 -5.55 -16.30 26.46
C LYS A 91 -5.39 -17.64 25.74
N ASP A 92 -6.39 -18.51 25.86
CA ASP A 92 -6.49 -19.72 25.03
C ASP A 92 -6.38 -19.37 23.53
N GLY A 93 -5.65 -20.18 22.78
CA GLY A 93 -5.36 -19.97 21.36
C GLY A 93 -4.29 -18.92 21.04
N SER A 94 -3.71 -18.21 22.03
CA SER A 94 -2.66 -17.21 21.79
C SER A 94 -1.41 -17.85 21.17
N SER A 95 -0.86 -17.28 20.11
CA SER A 95 0.43 -17.74 19.56
C SER A 95 1.62 -17.19 20.38
N VAL A 96 2.62 -18.03 20.61
CA VAL A 96 3.88 -17.66 21.28
C VAL A 96 5.07 -18.13 20.45
N GLY A 97 6.10 -17.29 20.32
CA GLY A 97 7.38 -17.68 19.71
C GLY A 97 8.28 -18.34 20.74
N VAL A 98 8.58 -19.62 20.58
CA VAL A 98 9.40 -20.42 21.51
C VAL A 98 10.85 -20.43 21.05
N TYR A 99 11.75 -19.92 21.90
CA TYR A 99 13.20 -19.87 21.60
C TYR A 99 13.94 -21.08 22.17
N SER A 100 13.45 -21.63 23.28
CA SER A 100 14.05 -22.79 23.94
C SER A 100 13.05 -23.40 24.92
N GLU A 101 13.10 -24.73 25.09
CA GLU A 101 12.36 -25.45 26.11
C GLU A 101 13.34 -26.19 27.01
N ALA A 102 13.23 -26.01 28.32
CA ALA A 102 14.06 -26.70 29.30
C ALA A 102 13.31 -26.82 30.63
N ASN A 103 13.41 -27.97 31.29
CA ASN A 103 12.86 -28.21 32.62
C ASN A 103 11.36 -27.86 32.76
N GLY A 104 10.56 -28.17 31.74
CA GLY A 104 9.11 -27.91 31.74
C GLY A 104 8.69 -26.46 31.46
N TRP A 105 9.65 -25.58 31.16
CA TRP A 105 9.42 -24.18 30.81
C TRP A 105 9.90 -23.86 29.40
N ALA A 106 9.09 -23.09 28.68
CA ALA A 106 9.44 -22.49 27.40
C ALA A 106 9.87 -21.04 27.64
N LYS A 107 11.05 -20.65 27.15
CA LYS A 107 11.40 -19.23 26.97
C LYS A 107 10.71 -18.75 25.71
N VAL A 108 9.80 -17.81 25.86
CA VAL A 108 8.92 -17.36 24.79
C VAL A 108 8.93 -15.85 24.64
N LYS A 109 8.57 -15.39 23.44
CA LYS A 109 8.13 -14.03 23.20
C LYS A 109 6.68 -14.06 22.78
N ALA A 110 5.84 -13.34 23.52
CA ALA A 110 4.41 -13.25 23.30
C ALA A 110 3.97 -11.79 23.46
N SER A 111 3.22 -11.26 22.49
CA SER A 111 2.78 -9.85 22.49
C SER A 111 3.94 -8.86 22.73
N GLY A 112 5.09 -9.10 22.10
CA GLY A 112 6.29 -8.26 22.20
C GLY A 112 7.12 -8.43 23.49
N LYS A 113 6.61 -9.15 24.50
CA LYS A 113 7.27 -9.36 25.78
C LYS A 113 7.99 -10.70 25.83
N ASP A 114 9.23 -10.69 26.30
CA ASP A 114 9.98 -11.90 26.62
C ASP A 114 9.60 -12.42 28.01
N GLY A 115 9.48 -13.73 28.14
CA GLY A 115 9.21 -14.37 29.42
C GLY A 115 9.20 -15.88 29.32
N TYR A 116 8.69 -16.52 30.36
CA TYR A 116 8.64 -17.96 30.49
C TYR A 116 7.21 -18.42 30.75
N VAL A 117 6.79 -19.46 30.03
CA VAL A 117 5.50 -20.14 30.23
C VAL A 117 5.73 -21.63 30.39
N SER A 118 4.80 -22.34 31.02
CA SER A 118 4.90 -23.80 31.13
C SER A 118 4.61 -24.47 29.78
N VAL A 119 5.48 -25.39 29.35
CA VAL A 119 5.37 -26.11 28.07
C VAL A 119 4.06 -26.89 27.97
N LYS A 120 3.49 -27.33 29.11
CA LYS A 120 2.26 -28.14 29.17
C LYS A 120 1.02 -27.44 28.60
N TYR A 121 1.06 -26.12 28.45
CA TYR A 121 -0.03 -25.33 27.88
C TYR A 121 0.28 -24.87 26.46
N LEU A 122 1.27 -25.47 25.78
CA LEU A 122 1.64 -25.15 24.42
C LEU A 122 1.35 -26.32 23.47
N THR A 123 0.83 -26.02 22.28
CA THR A 123 0.59 -26.98 21.20
C THR A 123 1.07 -26.44 19.86
N ASP A 124 1.47 -27.31 18.94
CA ASP A 124 1.91 -26.92 17.59
C ASP A 124 0.72 -26.60 16.66
N LYS A 125 -0.49 -27.09 16.98
CA LYS A 125 -1.70 -26.92 16.18
C LYS A 125 -2.62 -25.86 16.77
N LYS A 126 -2.93 -24.82 16.00
CA LYS A 126 -3.86 -23.76 16.41
C LYS A 126 -5.22 -24.36 16.80
N PRO A 127 -5.71 -24.14 18.04
CA PRO A 127 -7.04 -24.59 18.44
C PRO A 127 -8.12 -23.95 17.57
N ALA A 128 -9.13 -24.73 17.16
CA ALA A 128 -10.25 -24.25 16.38
C ALA A 128 -11.14 -23.34 17.24
N ALA A 129 -11.51 -22.16 16.73
CA ALA A 129 -12.39 -21.24 17.45
C ALA A 129 -13.77 -21.89 17.69
N PRO A 130 -14.36 -21.75 18.90
CA PRO A 130 -15.71 -22.24 19.14
C PRO A 130 -16.72 -21.50 18.26
N ALA A 131 -17.65 -22.23 17.65
CA ALA A 131 -18.70 -21.66 16.80
C ALA A 131 -19.62 -20.70 17.58
N PRO A 132 -19.96 -19.52 17.05
CA PRO A 132 -20.85 -18.58 17.73
C PRO A 132 -22.31 -19.07 17.70
N LYS A 133 -22.99 -19.02 18.85
CA LYS A 133 -24.45 -19.16 18.97
C LYS A 133 -25.13 -17.78 18.84
N PRO A 134 -26.33 -17.66 18.23
CA PRO A 134 -26.99 -16.38 17.96
C PRO A 134 -27.92 -15.94 19.11
N VAL A 135 -27.84 -14.68 19.55
CA VAL A 135 -28.78 -14.00 20.48
C VAL A 135 -28.78 -12.47 20.20
N PRO A 136 -29.91 -11.73 20.37
CA PRO A 136 -30.20 -10.46 19.68
C PRO A 136 -29.79 -9.18 20.43
N THR A 137 -29.86 -8.06 19.70
CA THR A 137 -29.41 -6.70 20.03
C THR A 137 -30.33 -5.93 20.99
N PRO A 138 -29.79 -5.25 22.02
CA PRO A 138 -30.43 -4.09 22.67
C PRO A 138 -29.80 -2.75 22.25
N ALA A 139 -30.61 -1.69 22.24
CA ALA A 139 -30.27 -0.33 21.80
C ALA A 139 -29.50 0.50 22.86
N PRO A 140 -28.64 1.48 22.47
CA PRO A 140 -28.06 2.45 23.41
C PRO A 140 -28.50 3.92 23.19
N VAL A 141 -28.46 4.67 24.30
CA VAL A 141 -28.79 6.10 24.55
C VAL A 141 -27.46 6.91 24.66
N PRO A 142 -27.42 8.27 24.67
CA PRO A 142 -26.28 9.09 24.20
C PRO A 142 -25.21 9.46 25.26
N MET A 143 -24.08 9.96 24.72
CA MET A 143 -22.73 10.20 25.28
C MET A 143 -22.51 11.59 25.93
N PRO A 144 -21.46 11.76 26.76
CA PRO A 144 -20.69 13.03 26.88
C PRO A 144 -19.19 12.91 26.49
N GLU A 145 -18.63 14.00 25.93
CA GLU A 145 -17.20 14.32 25.63
C GLU A 145 -16.52 15.03 26.85
N PRO A 146 -15.19 15.37 26.96
CA PRO A 146 -14.12 15.52 25.92
C PRO A 146 -12.61 15.20 26.25
N ALA A 147 -11.75 15.35 25.20
CA ALA A 147 -10.31 15.76 25.13
C ALA A 147 -9.14 14.71 25.23
N PRO A 148 -7.89 15.05 24.80
CA PRO A 148 -7.33 15.10 23.43
C PRO A 148 -6.27 14.00 23.10
N VAL A 149 -5.86 13.97 21.82
CA VAL A 149 -5.12 12.97 21.00
C VAL A 149 -3.74 12.46 21.52
N PRO A 150 -3.35 11.21 21.18
CA PRO A 150 -2.09 10.99 20.48
C PRO A 150 -2.21 10.08 19.22
N VAL A 151 -1.41 10.38 18.20
CA VAL A 151 -1.30 9.65 16.92
C VAL A 151 -0.75 8.24 17.14
N PRO A 152 -1.34 7.18 16.55
CA PRO A 152 -0.64 5.93 16.33
C PRO A 152 -0.15 5.82 14.87
N LYS A 153 1.18 5.84 14.70
CA LYS A 153 1.87 5.33 13.52
C LYS A 153 1.72 3.80 13.50
N PRO A 154 1.10 3.16 12.49
CA PRO A 154 1.03 1.71 12.43
C PRO A 154 2.42 1.13 12.17
N THR A 155 2.86 0.23 13.07
CA THR A 155 3.99 -0.67 12.80
C THR A 155 3.41 -1.93 12.17
N PRO A 156 3.80 -2.31 10.94
CA PRO A 156 3.18 -3.43 10.24
C PRO A 156 3.47 -4.76 10.93
N THR A 157 2.41 -5.51 11.18
CA THR A 157 2.47 -6.96 11.43
C THR A 157 2.83 -7.63 10.08
N PRO A 158 3.84 -8.51 10.00
CA PRO A 158 4.12 -9.22 8.76
C PRO A 158 3.00 -10.22 8.48
N GLU A 159 2.13 -9.88 7.54
CA GLU A 159 1.16 -10.78 6.92
C GLU A 159 1.84 -11.81 5.99
N PRO A 160 1.19 -12.95 5.68
CA PRO A 160 1.71 -13.91 4.73
C PRO A 160 1.98 -13.27 3.37
N VAL A 161 3.19 -13.47 2.85
CA VAL A 161 3.63 -12.98 1.55
C VAL A 161 2.79 -13.64 0.44
N SER A 162 1.78 -12.95 -0.06
CA SER A 162 1.10 -13.34 -1.30
C SER A 162 1.94 -12.93 -2.51
N VAL A 163 1.92 -13.70 -3.59
CA VAL A 163 2.70 -13.40 -4.81
C VAL A 163 1.72 -13.10 -5.95
N VAL A 164 1.98 -12.07 -6.77
CA VAL A 164 1.22 -11.86 -8.01
C VAL A 164 1.81 -12.75 -9.10
N LYS A 165 0.98 -13.55 -9.75
CA LYS A 165 1.32 -14.37 -10.93
C LYS A 165 0.46 -13.98 -12.13
N PHE A 166 0.85 -14.41 -13.32
CA PHE A 166 0.15 -14.15 -14.57
C PHE A 166 -0.36 -15.45 -15.19
N VAL A 167 -1.56 -15.40 -15.76
CA VAL A 167 -2.17 -16.51 -16.48
C VAL A 167 -1.44 -16.73 -17.81
N THR A 168 -0.98 -17.95 -18.06
CA THR A 168 -0.26 -18.32 -19.29
C THR A 168 -1.16 -19.01 -20.34
N ALA A 169 -2.41 -19.29 -20.01
CA ALA A 169 -3.38 -19.90 -20.93
C ALA A 169 -4.27 -18.85 -21.60
N ASP A 170 -4.69 -19.07 -22.85
CA ASP A 170 -5.64 -18.20 -23.56
C ASP A 170 -6.93 -17.98 -22.76
N THR A 171 -7.41 -19.02 -22.09
CA THR A 171 -8.52 -18.94 -21.14
C THR A 171 -8.31 -19.95 -20.02
N LEU A 172 -8.26 -19.48 -18.78
CA LEU A 172 -8.10 -20.27 -17.57
C LEU A 172 -9.37 -20.23 -16.72
N ASN A 173 -9.93 -21.41 -16.43
CA ASN A 173 -11.10 -21.54 -15.55
C ASN A 173 -10.68 -21.45 -14.08
N MET A 174 -11.15 -20.42 -13.38
CA MET A 174 -11.08 -20.30 -11.92
C MET A 174 -12.28 -21.02 -11.29
N ARG A 175 -12.03 -21.97 -10.40
CA ARG A 175 -13.03 -22.90 -9.85
C ARG A 175 -13.29 -22.66 -8.36
N SER A 176 -14.40 -23.20 -7.85
CA SER A 176 -14.77 -23.08 -6.43
C SER A 176 -13.94 -23.97 -5.49
N GLY A 177 -13.18 -24.93 -6.02
CA GLY A 177 -12.28 -25.80 -5.27
C GLY A 177 -11.14 -26.36 -6.14
N PRO A 178 -10.12 -26.98 -5.52
CA PRO A 178 -8.87 -27.40 -6.18
C PRO A 178 -9.01 -28.73 -6.95
N ALA A 179 -10.00 -28.81 -7.84
CA ALA A 179 -10.17 -29.92 -8.77
C ALA A 179 -11.00 -29.49 -9.99
N THR A 180 -10.84 -30.19 -11.11
CA THR A 180 -11.60 -29.92 -12.34
C THR A 180 -13.09 -30.26 -12.23
N SER A 181 -13.49 -31.02 -11.20
CA SER A 181 -14.89 -31.33 -10.88
C SER A 181 -15.64 -30.19 -10.21
N TYR A 182 -14.94 -29.20 -9.63
CA TYR A 182 -15.58 -28.03 -9.03
C TYR A 182 -16.12 -27.07 -10.09
N SER A 183 -17.24 -26.42 -9.76
CA SER A 183 -17.89 -25.42 -10.60
C SER A 183 -16.95 -24.25 -10.94
N VAL A 184 -17.04 -23.75 -12.17
CA VAL A 184 -16.31 -22.56 -12.63
C VAL A 184 -16.97 -21.30 -12.06
N VAL A 185 -16.16 -20.45 -11.43
CA VAL A 185 -16.59 -19.20 -10.77
C VAL A 185 -16.23 -17.97 -11.60
N LEU A 186 -15.15 -18.06 -12.40
CA LEU A 186 -14.68 -17.01 -13.31
C LEU A 186 -13.79 -17.62 -14.41
N GLN A 187 -13.74 -16.99 -15.58
CA GLN A 187 -12.75 -17.27 -16.63
C GLN A 187 -11.75 -16.12 -16.69
N LEU A 188 -10.45 -16.46 -16.78
CA LEU A 188 -9.34 -15.51 -16.81
C LEU A 188 -8.66 -15.61 -18.18
N ALA A 189 -8.42 -14.49 -18.84
CA ALA A 189 -7.72 -14.46 -20.13
C ALA A 189 -6.20 -14.61 -19.96
N HIS A 190 -5.49 -14.87 -21.06
CA HIS A 190 -4.03 -14.79 -21.09
C HIS A 190 -3.52 -13.46 -20.50
N ASP A 191 -2.37 -13.51 -19.81
CA ASP A 191 -1.75 -12.39 -19.09
C ASP A 191 -2.60 -11.78 -17.97
N THR A 192 -3.74 -12.39 -17.59
CA THR A 192 -4.49 -11.92 -16.43
C THR A 192 -3.63 -12.05 -15.18
N ALA A 193 -3.39 -10.93 -14.49
CA ALA A 193 -2.71 -10.91 -13.21
C ALA A 193 -3.62 -11.46 -12.11
N VAL A 194 -3.06 -12.28 -11.23
CA VAL A 194 -3.78 -12.91 -10.12
C VAL A 194 -2.96 -12.84 -8.84
N LYS A 195 -3.61 -12.52 -7.71
CA LYS A 195 -2.96 -12.57 -6.39
C LYS A 195 -3.02 -14.00 -5.87
N VAL A 196 -1.89 -14.68 -5.82
CA VAL A 196 -1.78 -16.04 -5.27
C VAL A 196 -1.78 -15.97 -3.75
N LEU A 197 -2.83 -16.53 -3.14
CA LEU A 197 -3.04 -16.58 -1.70
C LEU A 197 -2.39 -17.83 -1.07
N SER A 198 -2.39 -18.94 -1.80
CA SER A 198 -1.72 -20.19 -1.41
C SER A 198 -1.56 -21.10 -2.63
N GLU A 199 -0.55 -21.97 -2.62
CA GLU A 199 -0.37 -23.02 -3.62
C GLU A 199 -0.15 -24.36 -2.94
N GLU A 200 -0.96 -25.36 -3.29
CA GLU A 200 -0.88 -26.70 -2.75
C GLU A 200 -1.35 -27.72 -3.77
N ASN A 201 -0.66 -28.86 -3.88
CA ASN A 201 -1.06 -30.00 -4.71
C ASN A 201 -1.38 -29.65 -6.17
N GLY A 202 -0.61 -28.72 -6.77
CA GLY A 202 -0.77 -28.28 -8.16
C GLY A 202 -1.90 -27.27 -8.39
N TRP A 203 -2.59 -26.81 -7.33
CA TRP A 203 -3.62 -25.80 -7.41
C TRP A 203 -3.21 -24.54 -6.65
N ALA A 204 -3.43 -23.40 -7.28
CA ALA A 204 -3.28 -22.09 -6.68
C ALA A 204 -4.65 -21.57 -6.26
N LYS A 205 -4.80 -21.25 -4.97
CA LYS A 205 -5.88 -20.40 -4.50
C LYS A 205 -5.52 -18.97 -4.83
N ILE A 206 -6.33 -18.31 -5.63
CA ILE A 206 -6.09 -16.97 -6.13
C ILE A 206 -7.23 -16.02 -5.81
N ALA A 207 -6.93 -14.73 -5.75
CA ALA A 207 -7.90 -13.67 -5.83
C ALA A 207 -7.76 -12.94 -7.19
N ALA A 208 -8.88 -12.75 -7.88
CA ALA A 208 -8.99 -12.04 -9.15
C ALA A 208 -10.39 -11.43 -9.30
N ASN A 209 -10.48 -10.18 -9.77
CA ASN A 209 -11.73 -9.45 -10.00
C ASN A 209 -12.71 -9.49 -8.81
N GLY A 210 -12.21 -9.26 -7.59
CA GLY A 210 -13.02 -9.24 -6.38
C GLY A 210 -13.52 -10.62 -5.92
N LYS A 211 -13.14 -11.71 -6.59
CA LYS A 211 -13.52 -13.08 -6.25
C LYS A 211 -12.31 -13.90 -5.85
N THR A 212 -12.54 -14.91 -5.02
CA THR A 212 -11.54 -15.91 -4.64
C THR A 212 -11.92 -17.26 -5.26
N GLY A 213 -10.93 -17.97 -5.79
CA GLY A 213 -11.13 -19.31 -6.36
C GLY A 213 -9.81 -20.06 -6.55
N TYR A 214 -9.87 -21.17 -7.26
CA TYR A 214 -8.75 -22.08 -7.48
C TYR A 214 -8.46 -22.24 -8.97
N VAL A 215 -7.20 -22.15 -9.36
CA VAL A 215 -6.72 -22.43 -10.72
C VAL A 215 -5.59 -23.44 -10.66
N SER A 216 -5.30 -24.14 -11.77
CA SER A 216 -4.10 -24.98 -11.83
C SER A 216 -2.86 -24.09 -11.79
N SER A 217 -1.94 -24.36 -10.86
CA SER A 217 -0.68 -23.61 -10.72
C SER A 217 0.19 -23.71 -11.98
N SER A 218 -0.01 -24.74 -12.80
CA SER A 218 0.70 -24.92 -14.07
C SER A 218 0.44 -23.81 -15.09
N TYR A 219 -0.67 -23.07 -14.93
CA TYR A 219 -1.04 -21.96 -15.80
C TYR A 219 -0.72 -20.60 -15.18
N LEU A 220 0.07 -20.58 -14.10
CA LEU A 220 0.50 -19.37 -13.44
C LEU A 220 2.01 -19.26 -13.51
N THR A 221 2.50 -18.10 -13.94
CA THR A 221 3.91 -17.79 -13.96
C THR A 221 4.22 -16.50 -13.19
N VAL A 222 5.38 -16.45 -12.55
CA VAL A 222 5.97 -15.19 -12.09
C VAL A 222 6.79 -14.65 -13.26
N LYS A 223 6.66 -13.36 -13.56
CA LYS A 223 7.69 -12.69 -14.37
C LYS A 223 8.84 -12.40 -13.41
N GLY A 224 9.84 -13.29 -13.40
CA GLY A 224 11.05 -13.19 -12.57
C GLY A 224 10.98 -13.79 -11.16
N ASP A 225 11.86 -13.33 -10.26
CA ASP A 225 11.94 -13.81 -8.87
C ASP A 225 10.63 -13.51 -8.11
N PRO A 226 10.23 -14.36 -7.12
CA PRO A 226 8.99 -14.14 -6.37
C PRO A 226 9.00 -12.78 -5.68
N VAL A 227 8.12 -11.88 -6.14
CA VAL A 227 7.93 -10.54 -5.58
C VAL A 227 7.48 -10.65 -4.12
N PRO A 228 8.25 -10.13 -3.15
CA PRO A 228 7.79 -10.06 -1.77
C PRO A 228 6.72 -8.97 -1.67
N LEU A 229 5.44 -9.38 -1.60
CA LEU A 229 4.35 -8.49 -1.21
C LEU A 229 4.24 -8.47 0.32
N SER A 230 4.29 -7.29 0.93
CA SER A 230 3.86 -7.12 2.32
C SER A 230 2.65 -6.19 2.36
N GLU A 231 1.54 -6.68 2.90
CA GLU A 231 0.29 -5.92 3.08
C GLU A 231 0.06 -5.70 4.57
N TYR A 232 -0.45 -4.52 4.93
CA TYR A 232 -0.94 -4.26 6.27
C TYR A 232 -2.10 -3.26 6.26
N GLU A 233 -2.92 -3.34 7.29
CA GLU A 233 -4.10 -2.49 7.47
C GLU A 233 -3.75 -1.22 8.25
N ALA A 234 -4.30 -0.08 7.81
CA ALA A 234 -4.22 1.21 8.49
C ALA A 234 -5.61 1.64 9.00
N LEU A 235 -5.80 1.62 10.33
CA LEU A 235 -7.06 1.96 10.97
C LEU A 235 -7.17 3.47 11.21
N TYR A 236 -8.22 4.12 10.69
CA TYR A 236 -8.44 5.56 10.88
C TYR A 236 -9.42 5.92 12.00
N GLY A 237 -9.95 4.94 12.73
CA GLY A 237 -10.76 5.17 13.94
C GLY A 237 -12.14 5.80 13.71
N ARG A 238 -12.59 5.94 12.47
CA ARG A 238 -13.91 6.49 12.10
C ARG A 238 -14.64 5.58 11.12
N ALA A 239 -15.97 5.56 11.18
CA ALA A 239 -16.81 4.80 10.25
C ALA A 239 -16.76 5.39 8.83
N LEU A 240 -16.84 4.52 7.83
CA LEU A 240 -16.78 4.90 6.42
C LEU A 240 -17.86 5.94 6.06
N GLU A 241 -19.08 5.78 6.58
CA GLU A 241 -20.20 6.69 6.33
C GLU A 241 -19.90 8.12 6.79
N ASP A 242 -19.23 8.27 7.93
CA ASP A 242 -18.87 9.60 8.44
C ASP A 242 -17.78 10.24 7.57
N MET A 243 -16.85 9.43 7.07
CA MET A 243 -15.81 9.86 6.15
C MET A 243 -16.40 10.30 4.81
N VAL A 244 -17.36 9.55 4.27
CA VAL A 244 -18.13 9.94 3.09
C VAL A 244 -18.85 11.26 3.33
N ALA A 245 -19.51 11.45 4.47
CA ALA A 245 -20.19 12.70 4.80
C ALA A 245 -19.23 13.90 4.85
N MET A 246 -17.98 13.72 5.27
CA MET A 246 -16.95 14.76 5.21
C MET A 246 -16.51 15.06 3.78
N GLN A 247 -16.33 14.03 2.96
CA GLN A 247 -15.97 14.18 1.55
C GLN A 247 -17.07 14.91 0.77
N MET A 248 -18.34 14.63 1.04
CA MET A 248 -19.45 15.31 0.36
C MET A 248 -19.49 16.83 0.60
N LYS A 249 -18.82 17.34 1.64
CA LYS A 249 -18.72 18.78 1.93
C LYS A 249 -17.73 19.52 1.04
N VAL A 250 -16.89 18.83 0.28
CA VAL A 250 -15.89 19.42 -0.62
C VAL A 250 -16.19 19.16 -2.10
N SER A 251 -17.44 18.84 -2.43
CA SER A 251 -17.94 18.69 -3.81
C SER A 251 -17.06 17.77 -4.68
N PRO A 252 -16.90 16.48 -4.30
CA PRO A 252 -16.13 15.53 -5.08
C PRO A 252 -16.72 15.37 -6.48
N GLN A 253 -15.88 15.23 -7.51
CA GLN A 253 -16.28 15.24 -8.92
C GLN A 253 -16.20 13.85 -9.56
N THR A 254 -16.95 13.65 -10.65
CA THR A 254 -16.83 12.49 -11.52
C THR A 254 -17.21 12.83 -12.96
N ASP A 255 -16.63 12.08 -13.90
CA ASP A 255 -16.84 12.14 -15.35
C ASP A 255 -17.64 10.95 -15.91
N LEU A 256 -18.16 10.09 -15.03
CA LEU A 256 -18.77 8.81 -15.42
C LEU A 256 -20.25 8.91 -15.84
N TYR A 257 -20.89 10.05 -15.58
CA TYR A 257 -22.34 10.14 -15.70
C TYR A 257 -22.80 10.54 -17.10
N LYS A 258 -23.85 9.84 -17.55
CA LYS A 258 -24.73 10.35 -18.60
C LYS A 258 -25.74 11.31 -17.98
N ASN A 259 -26.12 12.34 -18.73
CA ASN A 259 -27.01 13.39 -18.24
C ASN A 259 -28.41 13.18 -18.79
N TYR A 260 -29.42 13.15 -17.92
CA TYR A 260 -30.82 12.93 -18.29
C TYR A 260 -31.72 14.04 -17.75
N ILE A 261 -32.66 14.50 -18.57
CA ILE A 261 -33.70 15.46 -18.19
C ILE A 261 -35.09 14.91 -18.50
N ASN A 262 -36.04 15.12 -17.60
CA ASN A 262 -37.40 14.60 -17.72
C ASN A 262 -38.13 15.27 -18.90
N GLN A 263 -38.94 14.52 -19.65
CA GLN A 263 -39.73 15.08 -20.76
C GLN A 263 -40.60 16.27 -20.38
N ASN A 264 -41.10 16.34 -19.13
CA ASN A 264 -41.97 17.43 -18.68
C ASN A 264 -41.20 18.74 -18.45
N ALA A 265 -39.88 18.68 -18.40
CA ALA A 265 -39.02 19.83 -18.17
C ALA A 265 -38.69 20.60 -19.45
N VAL A 266 -38.96 20.04 -20.62
CA VAL A 266 -38.43 20.54 -21.89
C VAL A 266 -39.46 20.48 -23.01
N THR A 267 -39.39 21.45 -23.92
CA THR A 267 -39.91 21.31 -25.27
C THR A 267 -38.77 20.93 -26.20
N VAL A 268 -38.94 19.87 -27.00
CA VAL A 268 -37.90 19.37 -27.92
C VAL A 268 -38.25 19.73 -29.36
N SER A 269 -37.30 20.34 -30.08
CA SER A 269 -37.39 20.61 -31.52
C SER A 269 -36.09 20.18 -32.19
N GLY A 270 -36.17 19.21 -33.11
CA GLY A 270 -35.01 18.55 -33.69
C GLY A 270 -34.12 17.95 -32.60
N THR A 271 -32.85 18.34 -32.56
CA THR A 271 -31.86 17.89 -31.55
C THR A 271 -31.72 18.85 -30.36
N THR A 272 -32.61 19.83 -30.22
CA THR A 272 -32.54 20.83 -29.13
C THR A 272 -33.70 20.67 -28.17
N ALA A 273 -33.39 20.44 -26.90
CA ALA A 273 -34.33 20.53 -25.78
C ALA A 273 -34.22 21.92 -25.14
N THR A 274 -35.31 22.67 -25.13
CA THR A 274 -35.40 23.97 -24.43
C THR A 274 -36.15 23.77 -23.12
N VAL A 275 -35.52 24.09 -22.01
CA VAL A 275 -36.09 23.94 -20.66
C VAL A 275 -37.24 24.91 -20.46
N VAL A 276 -38.34 24.41 -19.89
CA VAL A 276 -39.56 25.18 -19.56
C VAL A 276 -39.76 25.16 -18.04
N GLY A 277 -39.60 26.33 -17.42
CA GLY A 277 -39.62 26.50 -15.96
C GLY A 277 -38.24 26.40 -15.31
N ASP A 278 -38.16 26.73 -14.03
CA ASP A 278 -36.90 26.85 -13.29
C ASP A 278 -36.62 25.64 -12.37
N ASN A 279 -35.36 25.48 -11.99
CA ASN A 279 -34.87 24.47 -11.04
C ASN A 279 -35.11 23.01 -11.46
N TRP A 280 -35.12 22.72 -12.76
CA TRP A 280 -35.22 21.35 -13.26
C TRP A 280 -33.93 20.59 -13.04
N ASN A 281 -34.02 19.42 -12.39
CA ASN A 281 -32.86 18.57 -12.15
C ASN A 281 -32.43 17.85 -13.43
N VAL A 282 -31.13 17.96 -13.76
CA VAL A 282 -30.45 17.02 -14.65
C VAL A 282 -29.90 15.89 -13.79
N ARG A 283 -30.09 14.64 -14.19
CA ARG A 283 -29.79 13.46 -13.35
C ARG A 283 -28.86 12.47 -14.02
N ASN A 284 -28.19 11.63 -13.24
CA ASN A 284 -27.31 10.58 -13.74
C ASN A 284 -28.04 9.32 -14.26
N GLY A 285 -29.37 9.34 -14.28
CA GLY A 285 -30.19 8.26 -14.81
C GLY A 285 -31.62 8.70 -15.13
N ALA A 286 -32.36 7.83 -15.80
CA ALA A 286 -33.72 8.08 -16.28
C ALA A 286 -34.77 7.80 -15.20
N GLY A 287 -34.92 8.75 -14.28
CA GLY A 287 -35.89 8.68 -13.20
C GLY A 287 -35.63 9.73 -12.12
N THR A 288 -36.65 10.11 -11.36
CA THR A 288 -36.53 11.14 -10.31
C THR A 288 -35.74 10.69 -9.08
N GLY A 289 -35.59 9.37 -8.87
CA GLY A 289 -34.78 8.80 -7.80
C GLY A 289 -33.26 8.82 -8.05
N PHE A 290 -32.82 9.15 -9.27
CA PHE A 290 -31.40 9.23 -9.61
C PHE A 290 -30.76 10.52 -9.07
N TRP A 291 -29.44 10.46 -8.86
CA TRP A 291 -28.66 11.57 -8.32
C TRP A 291 -28.78 12.83 -9.19
N SER A 292 -28.98 13.98 -8.56
CA SER A 292 -29.03 15.27 -9.25
C SER A 292 -27.62 15.77 -9.53
N LEU A 293 -27.33 16.06 -10.79
CA LEU A 293 -26.08 16.63 -11.30
C LEU A 293 -26.09 18.16 -11.29
N GLY A 294 -27.18 18.75 -10.79
CA GLY A 294 -27.45 20.17 -10.77
C GLY A 294 -28.76 20.50 -11.45
N THR A 295 -29.12 21.78 -11.38
CA THR A 295 -30.36 22.30 -11.94
C THR A 295 -30.11 23.14 -13.19
N VAL A 296 -31.12 23.15 -14.06
CA VAL A 296 -31.22 24.03 -15.23
C VAL A 296 -32.51 24.84 -15.15
N ASN A 297 -32.48 26.04 -15.73
CA ASN A 297 -33.55 27.03 -15.62
C ASN A 297 -34.23 27.30 -16.96
N ASN A 298 -35.32 28.04 -16.92
CA ASN A 298 -36.16 28.32 -18.07
C ASN A 298 -35.35 28.91 -19.23
N GLY A 299 -35.57 28.43 -20.44
CA GLY A 299 -34.86 28.87 -21.64
C GLY A 299 -33.48 28.22 -21.85
N THR A 300 -32.95 27.44 -20.90
CA THR A 300 -31.70 26.69 -21.11
C THR A 300 -31.86 25.74 -22.30
N LYS A 301 -30.91 25.78 -23.25
CA LYS A 301 -30.89 24.91 -24.43
C LYS A 301 -29.88 23.79 -24.24
N LEU A 302 -30.32 22.55 -24.40
CA LEU A 302 -29.52 21.34 -24.26
C LEU A 302 -29.59 20.52 -25.55
N LYS A 303 -28.44 19.99 -26.00
CA LYS A 303 -28.41 19.10 -27.16
C LYS A 303 -28.89 17.71 -26.76
N VAL A 304 -29.94 17.22 -27.41
CA VAL A 304 -30.45 15.85 -27.23
C VAL A 304 -29.54 14.86 -27.94
N LEU A 305 -29.13 13.83 -27.21
CA LEU A 305 -28.30 12.73 -27.68
C LEU A 305 -29.10 11.43 -27.87
N GLY A 306 -30.24 11.33 -27.19
CA GLY A 306 -31.14 10.18 -27.26
C GLY A 306 -32.28 10.32 -26.26
N SER A 307 -33.10 9.28 -26.17
CA SER A 307 -34.20 9.21 -25.20
C SER A 307 -34.36 7.79 -24.68
N VAL A 308 -34.81 7.66 -23.43
CA VAL A 308 -35.09 6.38 -22.79
C VAL A 308 -36.36 6.50 -21.95
N LYS A 309 -37.15 5.42 -21.87
CA LYS A 309 -38.29 5.36 -20.96
C LYS A 309 -37.77 5.02 -19.56
N GLY A 310 -37.97 5.93 -18.61
CA GLY A 310 -37.54 5.78 -17.22
C GLY A 310 -38.37 4.77 -16.45
N THR A 311 -37.90 4.43 -15.24
CA THR A 311 -38.63 3.54 -14.31
C THR A 311 -39.95 4.13 -13.82
N ASP A 312 -40.10 5.45 -13.93
CA ASP A 312 -41.33 6.22 -13.69
C ASP A 312 -42.32 6.19 -14.88
N GLY A 313 -41.99 5.47 -15.95
CA GLY A 313 -42.79 5.36 -17.17
C GLY A 313 -42.75 6.60 -18.07
N LYS A 314 -41.99 7.64 -17.71
CA LYS A 314 -41.84 8.88 -18.48
C LYS A 314 -40.67 8.77 -19.46
N ILE A 315 -40.68 9.57 -20.53
CA ILE A 315 -39.50 9.71 -21.37
C ILE A 315 -38.50 10.63 -20.64
N TRP A 316 -37.23 10.22 -20.68
CA TRP A 316 -36.10 11.00 -20.25
C TRP A 316 -35.17 11.21 -21.45
N TYR A 317 -34.82 12.46 -21.72
CA TYR A 317 -33.90 12.81 -22.78
C TYR A 317 -32.47 12.75 -22.26
N GLN A 318 -31.62 11.97 -22.91
CA GLN A 318 -30.18 12.07 -22.70
C GLN A 318 -29.69 13.35 -23.37
N VAL A 319 -28.96 14.19 -22.64
CA VAL A 319 -28.56 15.53 -23.08
C VAL A 319 -27.05 15.75 -22.93
N ALA A 320 -26.48 16.61 -23.78
CA ALA A 320 -25.17 17.19 -23.52
C ALA A 320 -25.33 18.32 -22.49
N TYR A 321 -24.73 18.15 -21.31
CA TYR A 321 -24.82 19.11 -20.19
C TYR A 321 -23.45 19.39 -19.58
N LYS A 322 -22.94 18.49 -18.73
CA LYS A 322 -21.61 18.61 -18.13
C LYS A 322 -20.83 17.32 -18.33
N THR A 323 -19.52 17.47 -18.56
CA THR A 323 -18.57 16.35 -18.55
C THR A 323 -18.20 15.99 -17.12
N TRP A 324 -17.99 16.98 -16.25
CA TRP A 324 -17.72 16.80 -14.82
C TRP A 324 -18.92 17.22 -13.97
N ALA A 325 -19.30 16.40 -13.00
CA ALA A 325 -20.38 16.70 -12.07
C ALA A 325 -20.06 16.24 -10.65
N ASN A 326 -20.79 16.79 -9.66
CA ASN A 326 -20.72 16.35 -8.29
C ASN A 326 -21.09 14.85 -8.21
N ALA A 327 -20.19 14.06 -7.63
CA ALA A 327 -20.40 12.64 -7.38
C ALA A 327 -21.52 12.41 -6.36
N SER A 328 -22.22 11.29 -6.51
CA SER A 328 -23.18 10.82 -5.50
C SER A 328 -22.45 10.31 -4.24
N PRO A 329 -23.09 10.35 -3.05
CA PRO A 329 -22.52 9.76 -1.84
C PRO A 329 -22.19 8.26 -2.00
N ASP A 330 -22.98 7.52 -2.78
CA ASP A 330 -22.76 6.10 -3.03
C ASP A 330 -21.51 5.85 -3.89
N ASP A 331 -21.28 6.69 -4.90
CA ASP A 331 -20.06 6.59 -5.71
C ASP A 331 -18.82 7.01 -4.91
N VAL A 332 -18.93 8.04 -4.08
CA VAL A 332 -17.85 8.42 -3.14
C VAL A 332 -17.57 7.25 -2.18
N LYS A 333 -18.60 6.64 -1.60
CA LYS A 333 -18.47 5.46 -0.74
C LYS A 333 -17.80 4.31 -1.49
N TYR A 334 -18.20 4.04 -2.73
CA TYR A 334 -17.62 2.97 -3.54
C TYR A 334 -16.10 3.14 -3.70
N TYR A 335 -15.62 4.33 -4.04
CA TYR A 335 -14.19 4.59 -4.21
C TYR A 335 -13.40 4.73 -2.90
N MET A 336 -14.06 5.07 -1.80
CA MET A 336 -13.44 5.08 -0.48
C MET A 336 -13.36 3.69 0.16
N ASP A 337 -14.30 2.79 -0.11
CA ASP A 337 -14.30 1.46 0.50
C ASP A 337 -13.18 0.58 -0.06
N SER A 338 -12.14 0.33 0.75
CA SER A 338 -11.02 -0.51 0.34
C SER A 338 -11.41 -1.95 0.03
N ASN A 339 -12.53 -2.45 0.57
CA ASN A 339 -12.99 -3.80 0.27
C ASN A 339 -13.35 -3.98 -1.21
N ASN A 340 -13.69 -2.91 -1.92
CA ASN A 340 -13.96 -2.93 -3.35
C ASN A 340 -12.68 -3.12 -4.19
N PHE A 341 -11.50 -2.89 -3.63
CA PHE A 341 -10.24 -2.83 -4.40
C PHE A 341 -9.10 -3.67 -3.83
N LYS A 342 -9.09 -4.02 -2.54
CA LYS A 342 -7.95 -4.69 -1.89
C LYS A 342 -7.59 -6.05 -2.47
N THR A 343 -8.55 -6.71 -3.11
CA THR A 343 -8.36 -8.01 -3.80
C THR A 343 -8.26 -7.86 -5.33
N ASP A 344 -8.41 -6.65 -5.87
CA ASP A 344 -8.27 -6.39 -7.30
C ASP A 344 -6.77 -6.34 -7.67
N PRO A 345 -6.30 -7.15 -8.63
CA PRO A 345 -4.88 -7.26 -8.94
C PRO A 345 -4.25 -5.99 -9.53
N VAL A 346 -5.07 -5.08 -10.06
CA VAL A 346 -4.61 -3.80 -10.62
C VAL A 346 -4.97 -2.66 -9.69
N LYS A 347 -6.25 -2.55 -9.30
CA LYS A 347 -6.76 -1.40 -8.53
C LYS A 347 -6.26 -1.39 -7.09
N SER A 348 -5.79 -2.53 -6.56
CA SER A 348 -5.10 -2.55 -5.25
C SER A 348 -3.80 -1.74 -5.25
N TYR A 349 -3.21 -1.42 -6.41
CA TYR A 349 -1.97 -0.65 -6.48
C TYR A 349 -2.14 0.78 -5.95
N GLN A 350 -3.39 1.25 -5.79
CA GLN A 350 -3.66 2.53 -5.11
C GLN A 350 -3.22 2.53 -3.64
N PHE A 351 -3.00 1.34 -3.07
CA PHE A 351 -2.54 1.12 -1.70
C PHE A 351 -1.02 0.93 -1.61
N ILE A 352 -0.28 0.95 -2.73
CA ILE A 352 1.19 0.84 -2.69
C ILE A 352 1.76 2.00 -1.87
N LYS A 353 2.63 1.65 -0.92
CA LYS A 353 3.35 2.59 -0.08
C LYS A 353 4.42 3.29 -0.91
N LEU A 354 4.04 4.45 -1.43
CA LEU A 354 4.87 5.31 -2.26
C LEU A 354 6.08 5.87 -1.51
N SER A 355 6.11 5.82 -0.17
CA SER A 355 7.29 6.17 0.62
C SER A 355 8.39 5.09 0.64
N GLN A 356 8.18 3.97 -0.05
CA GLN A 356 9.09 2.82 -0.04
C GLN A 356 9.60 2.50 -1.44
N SER A 357 10.91 2.23 -1.53
CA SER A 357 11.56 1.79 -2.77
C SER A 357 10.99 0.45 -3.25
N ALA A 358 10.84 0.36 -4.57
CA ALA A 358 10.54 -0.86 -5.31
C ALA A 358 11.79 -1.74 -5.53
N SER A 359 12.98 -1.27 -5.14
CA SER A 359 14.27 -1.98 -5.28
C SER A 359 14.58 -2.35 -6.74
N LEU A 360 14.46 -1.39 -7.64
CA LEU A 360 14.57 -1.61 -9.08
C LEU A 360 16.01 -1.91 -9.53
N ASN A 361 16.14 -2.78 -10.53
CA ASN A 361 17.37 -2.95 -11.30
C ASN A 361 17.40 -1.95 -12.47
N ALA A 362 18.41 -1.07 -12.50
CA ALA A 362 18.50 -0.01 -13.49
C ALA A 362 18.58 -0.52 -14.94
N ASP A 363 19.34 -1.59 -15.18
CA ASP A 363 19.50 -2.17 -16.52
C ASP A 363 18.19 -2.74 -17.01
N GLU A 364 17.47 -3.46 -16.15
CA GLU A 364 16.16 -4.03 -16.49
C GLU A 364 15.12 -2.94 -16.79
N VAL A 365 15.05 -1.90 -15.96
CA VAL A 365 14.14 -0.76 -16.17
C VAL A 365 14.46 -0.08 -17.51
N ASN A 366 15.74 0.16 -17.80
CA ASN A 366 16.14 0.75 -19.06
C ASN A 366 15.74 -0.13 -20.25
N GLN A 367 15.97 -1.43 -20.18
CA GLN A 367 15.69 -2.36 -21.28
C GLN A 367 14.20 -2.61 -21.50
N ARG A 368 13.39 -2.65 -20.45
CA ARG A 368 11.99 -3.12 -20.53
C ARG A 368 10.95 -2.03 -20.37
N ILE A 369 11.25 -0.96 -19.65
CA ILE A 369 10.31 0.14 -19.40
C ILE A 369 10.67 1.36 -20.24
N LEU A 370 11.91 1.83 -20.14
CA LEU A 370 12.34 3.12 -20.71
C LEU A 370 12.84 3.00 -22.16
N THR A 371 12.98 1.80 -22.71
CA THR A 371 13.24 1.59 -24.14
C THR A 371 12.14 2.26 -24.99
N GLY A 372 12.57 3.08 -25.94
CA GLY A 372 11.69 3.82 -26.84
C GLY A 372 10.82 4.87 -26.13
N LYS A 373 11.29 5.43 -25.00
CA LYS A 373 10.62 6.52 -24.26
C LYS A 373 11.35 7.85 -24.42
N GLU A 374 11.94 8.05 -25.60
CA GLU A 374 12.62 9.28 -26.00
C GLU A 374 13.62 9.79 -24.95
N ILE A 375 13.43 11.01 -24.44
CA ILE A 375 14.35 11.64 -23.48
C ILE A 375 14.47 10.89 -22.15
N LEU A 376 13.49 10.01 -21.83
CA LEU A 376 13.52 9.17 -20.64
C LEU A 376 14.30 7.87 -20.86
N GLN A 377 14.66 7.53 -22.10
CA GLN A 377 15.47 6.35 -22.38
C GLN A 377 16.83 6.45 -21.70
N GLY A 378 17.25 5.39 -21.01
CA GLY A 378 18.52 5.35 -20.27
C GLY A 378 18.49 6.02 -18.89
N GLN A 379 17.37 6.67 -18.51
CA GLN A 379 17.29 7.47 -17.28
C GLN A 379 16.93 6.68 -16.01
N ALA A 380 16.97 5.34 -16.02
CA ALA A 380 16.61 4.55 -14.84
C ALA A 380 17.40 4.93 -13.58
N ALA A 381 18.71 5.21 -13.71
CA ALA A 381 19.55 5.63 -12.60
C ALA A 381 19.09 6.95 -11.95
N ALA A 382 18.59 7.91 -12.74
CA ALA A 382 18.05 9.16 -12.24
C ALA A 382 16.77 8.93 -11.41
N PHE A 383 15.87 8.05 -11.88
CA PHE A 383 14.66 7.68 -11.14
C PHE A 383 14.96 6.95 -9.84
N ILE A 384 15.94 6.03 -9.85
CA ILE A 384 16.39 5.32 -8.64
C ILE A 384 17.00 6.31 -7.65
N THR A 385 17.90 7.19 -8.11
CA THR A 385 18.51 8.24 -7.28
C THR A 385 17.44 9.16 -6.69
N ALA A 386 16.44 9.55 -7.47
CA ALA A 386 15.32 10.35 -7.00
C ALA A 386 14.51 9.63 -5.90
N GLY A 387 14.23 8.34 -6.11
CA GLY A 387 13.53 7.50 -5.14
C GLY A 387 14.28 7.32 -3.83
N GLU A 388 15.60 7.10 -3.89
CA GLU A 388 16.48 7.03 -2.72
C GLU A 388 16.55 8.36 -1.98
N THR A 389 16.74 9.46 -2.71
CA THR A 389 16.94 10.80 -2.16
C THR A 389 15.69 11.33 -1.47
N TYR A 390 14.52 11.14 -2.08
CA TYR A 390 13.27 11.73 -1.62
C TYR A 390 12.31 10.73 -1.00
N HIS A 391 12.76 9.48 -0.82
CA HIS A 391 11.97 8.36 -0.30
C HIS A 391 10.67 8.18 -1.06
N ILE A 392 10.78 8.02 -2.39
CA ILE A 392 9.63 7.82 -3.27
C ILE A 392 9.79 6.53 -4.07
N ASN A 393 8.70 5.81 -4.25
CA ASN A 393 8.64 4.63 -5.10
C ASN A 393 8.97 4.98 -6.56
N GLU A 394 9.98 4.31 -7.10
CA GLU A 394 10.57 4.60 -8.40
C GLU A 394 9.59 4.29 -9.55
N ILE A 395 8.77 3.24 -9.43
CA ILE A 395 7.76 2.93 -10.44
C ILE A 395 6.68 4.00 -10.50
N TYR A 396 6.28 4.54 -9.36
CA TYR A 396 5.37 5.68 -9.32
C TYR A 396 5.99 6.92 -9.99
N LEU A 397 7.26 7.23 -9.70
CA LEU A 397 7.97 8.33 -10.38
C LEU A 397 8.06 8.13 -11.89
N ILE A 398 8.40 6.93 -12.35
CA ILE A 398 8.46 6.60 -13.78
C ILE A 398 7.07 6.70 -14.41
N SER A 399 6.04 6.16 -13.75
CA SER A 399 4.65 6.22 -14.22
C SER A 399 4.20 7.67 -14.42
N HIS A 400 4.45 8.54 -13.42
CA HIS A 400 4.11 9.95 -13.54
C HIS A 400 4.92 10.65 -14.61
N ALA A 401 6.24 10.44 -14.68
CA ALA A 401 7.03 11.06 -15.73
C ALA A 401 6.54 10.64 -17.12
N LEU A 402 6.23 9.36 -17.34
CA LEU A 402 5.69 8.88 -18.61
C LEU A 402 4.34 9.53 -18.96
N LEU A 403 3.45 9.71 -17.97
CA LEU A 403 2.17 10.37 -18.17
C LEU A 403 2.35 11.85 -18.53
N GLU A 404 3.05 12.59 -17.67
CA GLU A 404 3.23 14.06 -17.78
C GLU A 404 4.02 14.47 -19.02
N THR A 405 4.90 13.60 -19.50
CA THR A 405 5.75 13.88 -20.67
C THR A 405 5.22 13.27 -21.96
N GLY A 406 4.09 12.56 -21.93
CA GLY A 406 3.60 11.82 -23.11
C GLY A 406 4.65 10.82 -23.61
N ASN A 407 5.15 9.97 -22.72
CA ASN A 407 6.25 9.01 -22.96
C ASN A 407 7.58 9.67 -23.38
N GLY A 408 7.94 10.79 -22.77
CA GLY A 408 9.21 11.50 -23.00
C GLY A 408 9.22 12.45 -24.21
N THR A 409 8.07 12.68 -24.85
CA THR A 409 7.98 13.44 -26.11
C THR A 409 7.60 14.91 -25.91
N SER A 410 7.10 15.29 -24.73
CA SER A 410 6.59 16.65 -24.51
C SER A 410 7.69 17.70 -24.67
N LYS A 411 7.29 18.90 -25.11
CA LYS A 411 8.24 20.01 -25.34
C LYS A 411 9.01 20.40 -24.07
N LEU A 412 8.36 20.34 -22.90
CA LEU A 412 8.99 20.60 -21.62
C LEU A 412 9.98 19.50 -21.21
N ALA A 413 9.69 18.25 -21.54
CA ALA A 413 10.54 17.11 -21.23
C ALA A 413 11.77 17.03 -22.14
N THR A 414 11.60 17.29 -23.44
CA THR A 414 12.66 17.25 -24.46
C THR A 414 13.61 18.45 -24.40
N GLY A 415 13.22 19.48 -23.64
CA GLY A 415 14.04 20.64 -23.35
C GLY A 415 13.60 21.89 -24.12
N ILE A 416 13.58 23.02 -23.43
CA ILE A 416 13.22 24.32 -24.01
C ILE A 416 14.22 25.39 -23.58
N GLN A 417 14.55 26.32 -24.47
CA GLN A 417 15.36 27.48 -24.15
C GLN A 417 14.58 28.46 -23.27
N TYR A 418 15.15 28.80 -22.11
CA TYR A 418 14.63 29.81 -21.21
C TYR A 418 15.81 30.61 -20.62
N ASN A 419 15.78 31.93 -20.74
CA ASN A 419 16.87 32.82 -20.30
C ASN A 419 18.27 32.37 -20.76
N GLY A 420 18.40 31.94 -22.03
CA GLY A 420 19.67 31.55 -22.64
C GLY A 420 20.19 30.17 -22.22
N ARG A 421 19.40 29.37 -21.50
CA ARG A 421 19.76 28.01 -21.09
C ARG A 421 18.65 27.03 -21.44
N THR A 422 19.01 25.83 -21.90
CA THR A 422 18.04 24.74 -22.04
C THR A 422 17.64 24.24 -20.66
N VAL A 423 16.34 24.14 -20.42
CA VAL A 423 15.75 23.62 -19.19
C VAL A 423 14.81 22.46 -19.50
N TYR A 424 14.65 21.56 -18.53
CA TYR A 424 13.88 20.32 -18.66
C TYR A 424 12.87 20.21 -17.52
N ASN A 425 11.70 19.63 -17.79
CA ASN A 425 10.68 19.39 -16.78
C ASN A 425 9.95 18.07 -17.07
N MET A 426 10.12 17.10 -16.16
CA MET A 426 9.64 15.73 -16.34
C MET A 426 8.30 15.42 -15.67
N TYR A 427 7.74 16.38 -14.93
CA TYR A 427 6.51 16.17 -14.16
C TYR A 427 5.50 17.31 -14.32
N GLY A 428 5.69 18.17 -15.32
CA GLY A 428 4.80 19.33 -15.55
C GLY A 428 4.78 20.35 -14.40
N ILE A 429 5.78 20.35 -13.51
CA ILE A 429 5.74 21.17 -12.28
C ILE A 429 5.79 22.65 -12.63
N GLY A 430 4.82 23.41 -12.12
CA GLY A 430 4.67 24.84 -12.42
C GLY A 430 4.07 25.14 -13.79
N ALA A 431 3.68 24.14 -14.58
CA ALA A 431 2.86 24.35 -15.76
C ALA A 431 1.42 24.66 -15.33
N VAL A 432 0.86 25.76 -15.84
CA VAL A 432 -0.53 26.18 -15.59
C VAL A 432 -1.30 26.17 -16.89
N ASP A 433 -2.59 25.85 -16.85
CA ASP A 433 -3.41 25.64 -18.07
C ASP A 433 -3.35 26.78 -19.08
N SER A 434 -3.23 28.03 -18.61
CA SER A 434 -3.19 29.22 -19.46
C SER A 434 -1.84 29.45 -20.17
N ASP A 435 -0.73 28.93 -19.62
CA ASP A 435 0.63 29.09 -20.16
C ASP A 435 1.54 27.97 -19.65
N PRO A 436 1.28 26.71 -20.04
CA PRO A 436 1.94 25.57 -19.43
C PRO A 436 3.43 25.52 -19.75
N ILE A 437 3.81 25.95 -20.97
CA ILE A 437 5.18 25.86 -21.47
C ILE A 437 6.08 26.90 -20.81
N ASN A 438 5.73 28.20 -20.84
CA ASN A 438 6.65 29.20 -20.29
C ASN A 438 6.73 29.14 -18.77
N LYS A 439 5.61 28.86 -18.08
CA LYS A 439 5.60 28.73 -16.62
C LYS A 439 6.32 27.47 -16.14
N GLY A 440 6.16 26.36 -16.85
CA GLY A 440 6.94 25.14 -16.61
C GLY A 440 8.45 25.35 -16.83
N ALA A 441 8.84 26.09 -17.87
CA ALA A 441 10.23 26.42 -18.17
C ALA A 441 10.83 27.40 -17.16
N GLN A 442 10.08 28.43 -16.77
CA GLN A 442 10.46 29.36 -15.71
C GLN A 442 10.76 28.62 -14.40
N ARG A 443 9.87 27.69 -14.02
CA ARG A 443 10.08 26.86 -12.84
C ARG A 443 11.34 26.01 -12.96
N ALA A 444 11.50 25.30 -14.08
CA ALA A 444 12.67 24.48 -14.33
C ALA A 444 13.99 25.27 -14.25
N PHE A 445 14.02 26.49 -14.78
CA PHE A 445 15.18 27.39 -14.67
C PHE A 445 15.50 27.75 -13.21
N ALA A 446 14.48 28.12 -12.43
CA ALA A 446 14.64 28.51 -11.04
C ALA A 446 15.16 27.37 -10.15
N GLU A 447 14.77 26.13 -10.45
CA GLU A 447 15.21 24.92 -9.73
C GLU A 447 16.52 24.33 -10.26
N GLY A 448 17.09 24.91 -11.32
CA GLY A 448 18.36 24.46 -11.88
C GLY A 448 18.27 23.17 -12.71
N TRP A 449 17.11 22.87 -13.30
CA TRP A 449 16.87 21.66 -14.10
C TRP A 449 17.43 21.76 -15.50
N PHE A 450 18.76 21.81 -15.59
CA PHE A 450 19.51 22.00 -16.83
C PHE A 450 19.92 20.69 -17.52
N THR A 451 19.52 19.55 -16.96
CA THR A 451 19.67 18.22 -17.56
C THR A 451 18.40 17.40 -17.30
N PRO A 452 18.11 16.38 -18.13
CA PRO A 452 17.02 15.44 -17.86
C PRO A 452 17.10 14.83 -16.44
N GLU A 453 18.29 14.39 -16.03
CA GLU A 453 18.54 13.82 -14.70
C GLU A 453 18.22 14.81 -13.57
N ALA A 454 18.67 16.06 -13.68
CA ALA A 454 18.36 17.09 -12.69
C ALA A 454 16.86 17.37 -12.60
N ALA A 455 16.14 17.33 -13.73
CA ALA A 455 14.69 17.49 -13.76
C ALA A 455 13.94 16.29 -13.14
N ILE A 456 14.42 15.06 -13.35
CA ILE A 456 13.87 13.84 -12.72
C ILE A 456 14.05 13.92 -11.20
N ILE A 457 15.29 14.13 -10.75
CA ILE A 457 15.61 14.14 -9.32
C ILE A 457 14.95 15.35 -8.64
N GLY A 458 15.14 16.55 -9.18
CA GLY A 458 14.58 17.77 -8.59
C GLY A 458 13.06 17.83 -8.64
N GLY A 459 12.42 17.27 -9.67
CA GLY A 459 10.97 17.20 -9.76
C GLY A 459 10.34 16.28 -8.71
N ALA A 460 10.97 15.14 -8.42
CA ALA A 460 10.51 14.21 -7.39
C ALA A 460 10.41 14.87 -5.99
N LYS A 461 11.28 15.84 -5.68
CA LYS A 461 11.24 16.62 -4.43
C LYS A 461 9.85 17.17 -4.12
N PHE A 462 9.17 17.73 -5.11
CA PHE A 462 7.86 18.37 -4.94
C PHE A 462 6.78 17.37 -4.52
N ILE A 463 6.79 16.20 -5.16
CA ILE A 463 5.87 15.12 -4.81
C ILE A 463 6.13 14.62 -3.38
N SER A 464 7.42 14.48 -3.00
CA SER A 464 7.79 14.06 -1.64
C SER A 464 7.36 15.07 -0.58
N GLN A 465 7.71 16.35 -0.77
CA GLN A 465 7.46 17.39 0.22
C GLN A 465 5.98 17.63 0.46
N ASP A 466 5.18 17.68 -0.60
CA ASP A 466 3.77 18.02 -0.47
C ASP A 466 2.96 16.82 0.05
N TYR A 467 3.25 15.60 -0.41
CA TYR A 467 2.39 14.43 -0.10
C TYR A 467 3.07 13.35 0.74
N ILE A 468 4.24 12.85 0.32
CA ILE A 468 4.86 11.70 0.99
C ILE A 468 5.24 12.03 2.43
N GLN A 469 5.84 13.20 2.66
CA GLN A 469 6.23 13.69 3.98
C GLN A 469 5.02 14.11 4.84
N ALA A 470 3.88 14.40 4.21
CA ALA A 470 2.61 14.68 4.88
C ALA A 470 1.81 13.39 5.22
N GLU A 471 2.48 12.23 5.22
CA GLU A 471 1.90 10.90 5.44
C GLU A 471 0.82 10.50 4.42
N GLN A 472 0.74 11.17 3.27
CA GLN A 472 -0.10 10.79 2.14
C GLN A 472 0.68 9.93 1.13
N ASP A 473 1.26 8.86 1.65
CA ASP A 473 2.21 8.01 0.94
C ASP A 473 1.57 6.80 0.24
N THR A 474 0.30 6.93 -0.16
CA THR A 474 -0.38 6.03 -1.11
C THR A 474 -1.26 6.87 -2.02
N LEU A 475 -1.54 6.43 -3.24
CA LEU A 475 -2.48 7.13 -4.14
C LEU A 475 -3.85 7.31 -3.47
N TYR A 476 -4.28 6.32 -2.69
CA TYR A 476 -5.50 6.40 -1.89
C TYR A 476 -5.45 7.57 -0.90
N LYS A 477 -4.36 7.73 -0.14
CA LYS A 477 -4.23 8.82 0.84
C LYS A 477 -4.06 10.18 0.19
N MET A 478 -3.37 10.26 -0.95
CA MET A 478 -3.29 11.49 -1.75
C MET A 478 -4.68 11.94 -2.18
N ARG A 479 -5.56 11.01 -2.59
CA ARG A 479 -6.93 11.33 -2.99
C ARG A 479 -7.83 11.65 -1.80
N TRP A 480 -7.83 10.83 -0.76
CA TRP A 480 -8.89 10.85 0.27
C TRP A 480 -8.47 11.51 1.57
N ASN A 481 -7.16 11.61 1.84
CA ASN A 481 -6.58 12.07 3.09
C ASN A 481 -7.34 11.61 4.36
N PRO A 482 -7.49 10.30 4.56
CA PRO A 482 -8.33 9.76 5.62
C PRO A 482 -7.83 10.12 7.04
N LEU A 483 -6.52 10.30 7.22
CA LEU A 483 -5.94 10.71 8.50
C LEU A 483 -6.37 12.12 8.90
N ALA A 484 -6.20 13.11 8.00
CA ALA A 484 -6.61 14.48 8.28
C ALA A 484 -8.12 14.60 8.47
N ALA A 485 -8.91 13.88 7.67
CA ALA A 485 -10.36 13.86 7.82
C ALA A 485 -10.80 13.23 9.14
N SER A 486 -10.16 12.15 9.58
CA SER A 486 -10.45 11.56 10.89
C SER A 486 -10.12 12.52 12.04
N ASN A 487 -8.95 13.16 12.00
CA ASN A 487 -8.46 14.04 13.05
C ASN A 487 -9.22 15.38 13.14
N SER A 488 -9.56 15.98 12.01
CA SER A 488 -10.13 17.33 11.95
C SER A 488 -11.65 17.38 11.71
N GLY A 489 -12.24 16.25 11.31
CA GLY A 489 -13.62 16.19 10.85
C GLY A 489 -13.84 16.86 9.48
N LYS A 490 -12.78 17.17 8.73
CA LYS A 490 -12.83 17.89 7.44
C LYS A 490 -11.98 17.19 6.39
N ALA A 491 -12.53 17.08 5.19
CA ALA A 491 -11.80 16.70 3.99
C ALA A 491 -10.83 17.82 3.58
N THR A 492 -9.52 17.57 3.59
CA THR A 492 -8.49 18.58 3.29
C THR A 492 -7.31 17.98 2.53
N HIS A 493 -6.56 18.83 1.82
CA HIS A 493 -5.27 18.48 1.21
C HIS A 493 -5.36 17.24 0.30
N GLN A 494 -6.29 17.28 -0.66
CA GLN A 494 -6.53 16.21 -1.61
C GLN A 494 -5.88 16.56 -2.94
N TYR A 495 -5.22 15.58 -3.54
CA TYR A 495 -4.53 15.74 -4.82
C TYR A 495 -5.48 16.07 -5.97
N ALA A 496 -6.69 15.51 -5.94
CA ALA A 496 -7.67 15.66 -7.01
C ALA A 496 -9.11 15.66 -6.49
N THR A 497 -10.00 16.29 -7.24
CA THR A 497 -11.45 16.27 -6.98
C THR A 497 -12.13 15.03 -7.56
N ASP A 498 -11.59 14.44 -8.62
CA ASP A 498 -12.11 13.23 -9.27
C ASP A 498 -12.07 12.03 -8.30
N ILE A 499 -13.24 11.48 -7.94
CA ILE A 499 -13.36 10.31 -7.06
C ILE A 499 -12.60 9.08 -7.59
N GLY A 500 -12.44 8.95 -8.91
CA GLY A 500 -11.75 7.84 -9.54
C GLY A 500 -10.24 8.04 -9.68
N TRP A 501 -9.70 9.21 -9.30
CA TRP A 501 -8.32 9.60 -9.63
C TRP A 501 -7.29 8.54 -9.22
N ALA A 502 -7.35 8.04 -7.98
CA ALA A 502 -6.36 7.09 -7.46
C ALA A 502 -6.34 5.80 -8.27
N VAL A 503 -7.53 5.26 -8.59
CA VAL A 503 -7.68 4.04 -9.39
C VAL A 503 -7.27 4.27 -10.85
N LYS A 504 -7.53 5.45 -11.42
CA LYS A 504 -7.11 5.78 -12.79
C LYS A 504 -5.58 5.75 -12.95
N GLN A 505 -4.81 5.97 -11.87
CA GLN A 505 -3.35 5.88 -11.90
C GLN A 505 -2.80 4.43 -11.83
N THR A 506 -3.57 3.47 -11.33
CA THR A 506 -3.03 2.15 -10.97
C THR A 506 -2.63 1.30 -12.17
N THR A 507 -3.34 1.45 -13.30
CA THR A 507 -3.12 0.63 -14.50
C THR A 507 -1.70 0.80 -15.04
N GLN A 508 -1.22 2.05 -15.12
CA GLN A 508 0.12 2.29 -15.63
C GLN A 508 1.19 1.73 -14.69
N MET A 509 1.05 1.96 -13.38
CA MET A 509 1.96 1.36 -12.40
C MET A 509 1.97 -0.17 -12.49
N HIS A 510 0.80 -0.81 -12.54
CA HIS A 510 0.68 -2.25 -12.73
C HIS A 510 1.40 -2.72 -13.99
N ASN A 511 1.17 -2.05 -15.12
CA ASN A 511 1.82 -2.42 -16.38
C ASN A 511 3.35 -2.31 -16.27
N LEU A 512 3.86 -1.27 -15.61
CA LEU A 512 5.31 -1.11 -15.39
C LEU A 512 5.90 -2.22 -14.53
N TYR A 513 5.28 -2.52 -13.38
CA TYR A 513 5.68 -3.65 -12.53
C TYR A 513 5.62 -4.99 -13.31
N SER A 514 4.64 -5.17 -14.19
CA SER A 514 4.49 -6.39 -14.99
C SER A 514 5.59 -6.63 -16.03
N LEU A 515 6.42 -5.61 -16.32
CA LEU A 515 7.56 -5.72 -17.24
C LEU A 515 8.84 -6.18 -16.52
N LEU A 516 8.88 -6.10 -15.20
CA LEU A 516 10.08 -6.37 -14.40
C LEU A 516 10.09 -7.80 -13.87
N SER A 517 11.30 -8.31 -13.64
CA SER A 517 11.57 -9.64 -13.08
C SER A 517 11.93 -9.60 -11.60
N SER A 518 12.34 -8.46 -11.07
CA SER A 518 12.60 -8.35 -9.63
C SER A 518 12.18 -6.98 -9.14
N TYR A 519 11.35 -6.96 -8.10
CA TYR A 519 10.89 -5.75 -7.45
C TYR A 519 10.25 -6.08 -6.09
N LYS A 520 10.00 -5.04 -5.30
CA LYS A 520 9.31 -5.09 -4.02
C LYS A 520 8.03 -4.27 -4.06
N ILE A 521 6.95 -4.79 -3.48
CA ILE A 521 5.72 -4.03 -3.24
C ILE A 521 5.35 -4.10 -1.76
N ILE A 522 5.13 -2.93 -1.17
CA ILE A 522 4.52 -2.78 0.16
C ILE A 522 3.15 -2.13 -0.05
N MET A 523 2.09 -2.71 0.49
CA MET A 523 0.74 -2.14 0.46
C MET A 523 0.29 -1.73 1.87
N GLU A 524 -0.37 -0.58 1.96
CA GLU A 524 -1.07 -0.10 3.14
C GLU A 524 -2.56 0.09 2.80
N VAL A 525 -3.40 -0.84 3.28
CA VAL A 525 -4.83 -0.88 2.97
C VAL A 525 -5.60 -0.12 4.06
N PRO A 526 -6.42 0.89 3.70
CA PRO A 526 -7.15 1.67 4.68
C PRO A 526 -8.33 0.87 5.25
N VAL A 527 -8.51 0.93 6.57
CA VAL A 527 -9.61 0.28 7.29
C VAL A 527 -10.38 1.32 8.12
N TYR A 528 -11.70 1.24 8.03
CA TYR A 528 -12.64 2.10 8.73
C TYR A 528 -13.29 1.36 9.90
N ALA A 529 -13.67 2.11 10.94
CA ALA A 529 -14.36 1.55 12.10
C ALA A 529 -15.74 1.00 11.70
N GLN A 530 -16.16 -0.08 12.36
CA GLN A 530 -17.55 -0.56 12.26
C GLN A 530 -18.44 0.33 13.15
N LYS A 531 -19.67 0.57 12.74
CA LYS A 531 -20.66 1.29 13.55
C LYS A 531 -21.24 0.42 14.67
#